data_AF-A0A6B2H1H1-F1
#
_entry.id   AF-A0A6B2H1H1-F1
#
_cell.length_a   1.000
_cell.length_b   1.000
_cell.length_c   1.000
_cell.angle_alpha   90.00
_cell.angle_beta   90.00
_cell.angle_gamma   90.00
#
_symmetry.space_group_name_H-M   'P 1'
#
loop_
_entity.id
_entity.type
_entity.pdbx_description
1 polymer ?
#
loop_
_entity_poly.entity_id
_entity_poly.type
_entity_poly.pdbx_seq_one_letter_code
_entity_poly.pdbx_strand_id
1 'polypeptide(L)'
;MLFIQTILPLLFILLQAQGGNFALKQDLEKDLKQLSSTSVFISDNTSATPSLQTIAQDLQLFGVVATIELGNSKYSQQTQDNYTIQQWKFPEGNIKALYQIETTIALDTVVTQRYLERGPTQHRIQNKFTFRAYAISTSAGSDHFYYLTEAEQGLLEYRIGNRLVQLSYPEPKEGLNDILPKVEDAFSAVLSAVVKN
;
A
#
# COMPACT_ATOMS: atom_id res chain seq x y z
N MET A 1 44.04 15.89 -6.79
CA MET A 1 42.58 16.15 -6.75
C MET A 1 41.85 14.82 -6.88
N LEU A 2 41.63 14.08 -5.78
CA LEU A 2 41.00 12.74 -5.85
C LEU A 2 40.38 12.31 -4.51
N PHE A 3 39.85 13.26 -3.73
CA PHE A 3 39.20 12.98 -2.43
C PHE A 3 37.78 13.58 -2.30
N ILE A 4 37.30 14.30 -3.32
CA ILE A 4 35.97 14.94 -3.27
C ILE A 4 34.85 14.00 -3.78
N GLN A 5 35.17 12.96 -4.55
CA GLN A 5 34.17 12.07 -5.14
C GLN A 5 33.72 10.89 -4.25
N THR A 6 34.40 10.64 -3.13
CA THR A 6 34.05 9.54 -2.21
C THR A 6 33.19 9.97 -1.02
N ILE A 7 33.02 11.27 -0.79
CA ILE A 7 32.22 11.78 0.35
C ILE A 7 30.75 12.02 -0.04
N LEU A 8 30.48 12.22 -1.34
CA LEU A 8 29.13 12.50 -1.84
C LEU A 8 28.10 11.37 -1.63
N PRO A 9 28.41 10.06 -1.79
CA PRO A 9 27.42 9.01 -1.54
C PRO A 9 27.11 8.83 -0.05
N LEU A 10 28.02 9.22 0.85
CA LEU A 10 27.79 9.16 2.30
C LEU A 10 26.90 10.31 2.79
N LEU A 11 26.97 11.49 2.14
CA LEU A 11 26.05 12.60 2.43
C LEU A 11 24.62 12.28 2.01
N PHE A 12 24.40 11.52 0.94
CA PHE A 12 23.06 11.06 0.55
C PHE A 12 22.43 10.09 1.56
N ILE A 13 23.23 9.23 2.19
CA ILE A 13 22.75 8.31 3.25
C ILE A 13 22.38 9.09 4.52
N LEU A 14 23.11 10.16 4.84
CA LEU A 14 22.81 11.02 6.00
C LEU A 14 21.66 12.01 5.76
N LEU A 15 21.40 12.41 4.51
CA LEU A 15 20.26 13.27 4.14
C LEU A 15 18.93 12.49 4.07
N GLN A 16 18.96 11.17 3.87
CA GLN A 16 17.76 10.31 3.98
C GLN A 16 17.30 10.11 5.43
N ALA A 17 18.08 10.55 6.43
CA ALA A 17 17.69 10.47 7.84
C ALA A 17 16.70 11.58 8.26
N GLN A 18 16.42 12.56 7.41
CA GLN A 18 15.47 13.63 7.73
C GLN A 18 14.13 13.37 7.03
N GLY A 19 13.34 12.49 7.64
CA GLY A 19 11.89 12.45 7.39
C GLY A 19 11.34 11.18 6.75
N GLY A 20 11.90 9.99 6.98
CA GLY A 20 11.27 8.71 6.61
C GLY A 20 11.22 8.39 5.11
N ASN A 21 11.12 7.10 4.76
CA ASN A 21 11.04 6.63 3.38
C ASN A 21 9.59 6.51 2.92
N PHE A 22 9.06 7.56 2.29
CA PHE A 22 7.73 7.51 1.69
C PHE A 22 7.78 6.81 0.33
N ALA A 23 7.25 5.60 0.27
CA ALA A 23 7.42 4.69 -0.86
C ALA A 23 6.25 4.72 -1.89
N LEU A 24 5.24 5.58 -1.69
CA LEU A 24 4.03 5.61 -2.53
C LEU A 24 4.34 5.74 -4.02
N LYS A 25 5.32 6.59 -4.38
CA LYS A 25 5.72 6.78 -5.78
C LYS A 25 6.19 5.48 -6.43
N GLN A 26 7.03 4.72 -5.72
CA GLN A 26 7.62 3.48 -6.21
C GLN A 26 6.54 2.40 -6.37
N ASP A 27 5.61 2.34 -5.43
CA ASP A 27 4.49 1.39 -5.48
C ASP A 27 3.51 1.74 -6.61
N LEU A 28 3.16 3.02 -6.79
CA LEU A 28 2.31 3.45 -7.90
C LEU A 28 2.92 3.12 -9.26
N GLU A 29 4.22 3.40 -9.45
CA GLU A 29 4.92 3.10 -10.70
C GLU A 29 4.91 1.59 -10.99
N LYS A 30 5.15 0.78 -9.96
CA LYS A 30 5.09 -0.68 -10.05
C LYS A 30 3.68 -1.16 -10.40
N ASP A 31 2.68 -0.68 -9.68
CA ASP A 31 1.31 -1.18 -9.78
C ASP A 31 0.68 -0.77 -11.10
N LEU A 32 0.92 0.46 -11.58
CA LEU A 32 0.52 0.90 -12.92
C LEU A 32 1.14 0.02 -14.01
N LYS A 33 2.44 -0.32 -13.88
CA LYS A 33 3.10 -1.23 -14.82
C LYS A 33 2.43 -2.62 -14.82
N GLN A 34 2.12 -3.16 -13.65
CA GLN A 34 1.48 -4.46 -13.53
C GLN A 34 0.06 -4.49 -14.08
N LEU A 35 -0.72 -3.41 -13.86
CA LEU A 35 -2.07 -3.26 -14.41
C LEU A 35 -2.06 -3.13 -15.94
N SER A 36 -0.99 -2.56 -16.51
CA SER A 36 -0.85 -2.47 -17.98
C SER A 36 -0.56 -3.81 -18.65
N SER A 37 -0.04 -4.79 -17.92
CA SER A 37 0.36 -6.10 -18.46
C SER A 37 -0.56 -7.25 -18.06
N THR A 38 -1.56 -7.01 -17.21
CA THR A 38 -2.37 -8.06 -16.58
C THR A 38 -3.85 -7.74 -16.68
N SER A 39 -4.66 -8.71 -17.09
CA SER A 39 -6.11 -8.59 -16.95
C SER A 39 -6.49 -8.75 -15.48
N VAL A 40 -7.31 -7.88 -14.94
CA VAL A 40 -7.77 -7.92 -13.54
C VAL A 40 -9.29 -7.85 -13.49
N PHE A 41 -9.88 -8.50 -12.49
CA PHE A 41 -11.26 -8.27 -12.12
C PHE A 41 -11.35 -7.01 -11.27
N ILE A 42 -12.31 -6.14 -11.59
CA ILE A 42 -12.50 -4.86 -10.90
C ILE A 42 -13.87 -4.86 -10.25
N SER A 43 -13.90 -4.67 -8.94
CA SER A 43 -15.11 -4.37 -8.18
C SER A 43 -15.12 -2.88 -7.84
N ASP A 44 -16.15 -2.16 -8.27
CA ASP A 44 -16.32 -0.73 -8.02
C ASP A 44 -17.73 -0.49 -7.48
N ASN A 45 -17.83 0.12 -6.30
CA ASN A 45 -19.12 0.35 -5.65
C ASN A 45 -19.92 1.54 -6.23
N THR A 46 -19.34 2.31 -7.15
CA THR A 46 -19.97 3.49 -7.75
C THR A 46 -20.16 3.41 -9.26
N SER A 47 -19.49 2.47 -9.94
CA SER A 47 -19.55 2.32 -11.39
C SER A 47 -20.04 0.92 -11.78
N ALA A 48 -21.07 0.86 -12.63
CA ALA A 48 -21.55 -0.39 -13.21
C ALA A 48 -20.63 -0.94 -14.33
N THR A 49 -19.73 -0.10 -14.85
CA THR A 49 -18.79 -0.45 -15.93
C THR A 49 -17.39 -0.01 -15.55
N PRO A 50 -16.75 -0.66 -14.56
CA PRO A 50 -15.39 -0.33 -14.18
C PRO A 50 -14.42 -0.63 -15.34
N SER A 51 -13.36 0.17 -15.45
CA SER A 51 -12.34 0.01 -16.49
C SER A 51 -10.94 0.31 -15.97
N LEU A 52 -9.94 -0.34 -16.54
CA LEU A 52 -8.53 -0.05 -16.25
C LEU A 52 -8.15 1.39 -16.56
N GLN A 53 -8.79 2.00 -17.57
CA GLN A 53 -8.57 3.40 -17.93
C GLN A 53 -8.99 4.34 -16.79
N THR A 54 -10.15 4.09 -16.18
CA THR A 54 -10.64 4.88 -15.04
C THR A 54 -9.71 4.70 -13.83
N ILE A 55 -9.28 3.47 -13.55
CA ILE A 55 -8.32 3.21 -12.47
C ILE A 55 -7.02 3.98 -12.70
N ALA A 56 -6.45 3.92 -13.91
CA ALA A 56 -5.22 4.63 -14.23
C ALA A 56 -5.35 6.16 -14.03
N GLN A 57 -6.51 6.75 -14.34
CA GLN A 57 -6.80 8.16 -14.08
C GLN A 57 -6.88 8.45 -12.57
N ASP A 58 -7.55 7.58 -11.80
CA ASP A 58 -7.63 7.74 -10.34
C ASP A 58 -6.25 7.68 -9.70
N LEU A 59 -5.38 6.76 -10.15
CA LEU A 59 -4.02 6.60 -9.64
C LEU A 59 -3.13 7.82 -9.92
N GLN A 60 -3.46 8.66 -10.92
CA GLN A 60 -2.76 9.93 -11.12
C GLN A 60 -2.96 10.89 -9.95
N LEU A 61 -4.11 10.85 -9.26
CA LEU A 61 -4.36 11.67 -8.06
C LEU A 61 -3.43 11.25 -6.91
N PHE A 62 -3.24 9.96 -6.71
CA PHE A 62 -2.24 9.44 -5.78
C PHE A 62 -0.81 9.81 -6.22
N GLY A 63 -0.56 9.85 -7.53
CA GLY A 63 0.70 10.33 -8.11
C GLY A 63 1.02 11.78 -7.72
N VAL A 64 0.04 12.68 -7.66
CA VAL A 64 0.24 14.05 -7.17
C VAL A 64 0.70 14.03 -5.72
N VAL A 65 0.06 13.23 -4.86
CA VAL A 65 0.45 13.09 -3.45
C VAL A 65 1.86 12.52 -3.31
N ALA A 66 2.21 11.55 -4.14
CA ALA A 66 3.53 10.92 -4.15
C ALA A 66 4.69 11.89 -4.47
N THR A 67 4.39 13.08 -5.00
CA THR A 67 5.38 14.12 -5.33
C THR A 67 5.51 15.22 -4.27
N ILE A 68 4.73 15.18 -3.19
CA ILE A 68 4.76 16.19 -2.14
C ILE A 68 6.12 16.18 -1.45
N GLU A 69 6.72 17.36 -1.33
CA GLU A 69 7.98 17.54 -0.62
C GLU A 69 7.75 17.40 0.90
N LEU A 70 8.45 16.45 1.52
CA LEU A 70 8.29 16.11 2.93
C LEU A 70 9.14 16.98 3.87
N GLY A 71 10.03 17.83 3.33
CA GLY A 71 11.02 18.59 4.11
C GLY A 71 10.42 19.54 5.16
N ASN A 72 9.21 20.06 4.91
CA ASN A 72 8.50 20.96 5.84
C ASN A 72 7.48 20.25 6.73
N SER A 73 7.45 18.92 6.70
CA SER A 73 6.51 18.12 7.49
C SER A 73 7.10 17.74 8.85
N LYS A 74 6.24 17.58 9.85
CA LYS A 74 6.60 16.95 11.12
C LYS A 74 6.48 15.44 10.95
N TYR A 75 7.61 14.77 10.90
CA TYR A 75 7.69 13.32 10.81
C TYR A 75 7.52 12.64 12.17
N SER A 76 6.82 11.50 12.18
CA SER A 76 6.83 10.55 13.28
C SER A 76 6.73 9.11 12.76
N GLN A 77 7.35 8.19 13.49
CA GLN A 77 7.24 6.76 13.25
C GLN A 77 6.90 6.06 14.55
N GLN A 78 5.97 5.13 14.49
CA GLN A 78 5.64 4.24 15.60
C GLN A 78 5.42 2.82 15.08
N THR A 79 5.56 1.85 15.97
CA THR A 79 5.24 0.46 15.69
C THR A 79 4.10 0.05 16.61
N GLN A 80 3.03 -0.45 16.03
CA GLN A 80 1.89 -1.02 16.76
C GLN A 80 1.72 -2.46 16.29
N ASP A 81 1.88 -3.41 17.21
CA ASP A 81 1.95 -4.84 16.90
C ASP A 81 2.99 -5.12 15.80
N ASN A 82 2.56 -5.66 14.65
CA ASN A 82 3.40 -5.94 13.49
C ASN A 82 3.32 -4.86 12.40
N TYR A 83 2.78 -3.68 12.72
CA TYR A 83 2.59 -2.58 11.78
C TYR A 83 3.57 -1.45 12.08
N THR A 84 4.34 -1.04 11.08
CA THR A 84 5.13 0.19 11.13
C THR A 84 4.30 1.31 10.53
N ILE A 85 4.01 2.33 11.33
CA ILE A 85 3.21 3.49 10.96
C ILE A 85 4.13 4.70 10.88
N GLN A 86 4.26 5.24 9.68
CA GLN A 86 4.96 6.48 9.40
C GLN A 86 3.94 7.58 9.10
N GLN A 87 4.16 8.76 9.67
CA GLN A 87 3.26 9.89 9.53
C GLN A 87 4.06 11.17 9.25
N TRP A 88 3.56 11.94 8.29
CA TRP A 88 4.06 13.27 7.94
C TRP A 88 2.93 14.28 8.15
N LYS A 89 3.00 15.10 9.20
CA LYS A 89 2.01 16.17 9.46
C LYS A 89 2.46 17.48 8.81
N PHE A 90 1.55 18.15 8.11
CA PHE A 90 1.82 19.41 7.42
C PHE A 90 1.11 20.57 8.14
N PRO A 91 1.82 21.65 8.48
CA PRO A 91 1.21 22.80 9.17
C PRO A 91 0.30 23.62 8.25
N GLU A 92 0.60 23.65 6.95
CA GLU A 92 -0.05 24.49 5.96
C GLU A 92 -0.58 23.67 4.77
N GLY A 93 -1.47 24.28 3.99
CA GLY A 93 -2.06 23.65 2.81
C GLY A 93 -3.30 22.79 3.11
N ASN A 94 -3.84 22.21 2.04
CA ASN A 94 -5.04 21.36 2.11
C ASN A 94 -4.74 19.99 2.73
N ILE A 95 -3.57 19.42 2.46
CA ILE A 95 -3.15 18.14 3.03
C ILE A 95 -2.65 18.39 4.45
N LYS A 96 -3.21 17.66 5.41
CA LYS A 96 -2.90 17.79 6.84
C LYS A 96 -1.97 16.70 7.33
N ALA A 97 -2.12 15.49 6.80
CA ALA A 97 -1.20 14.41 7.09
C ALA A 97 -1.14 13.39 5.95
N LEU A 98 0.04 12.79 5.79
CA LEU A 98 0.24 11.57 5.02
C LEU A 98 0.58 10.44 5.99
N TYR A 99 0.04 9.26 5.72
CA TYR A 99 0.31 8.05 6.47
C TYR A 99 0.81 6.98 5.52
N GLN A 100 1.85 6.26 5.94
CA GLN A 100 2.29 5.00 5.34
C GLN A 100 2.28 3.95 6.46
N ILE A 101 1.55 2.87 6.25
CA ILE A 101 1.47 1.76 7.18
C ILE A 101 1.99 0.54 6.46
N GLU A 102 3.00 -0.10 7.02
CA GLU A 102 3.62 -1.30 6.45
C GLU A 102 3.50 -2.47 7.43
N THR A 103 3.20 -3.65 6.90
CA THR A 103 3.33 -4.90 7.65
C THR A 103 3.87 -6.01 6.78
N THR A 104 4.50 -6.99 7.42
CA THR A 104 5.01 -8.20 6.79
C THR A 104 4.44 -9.41 7.49
N ILE A 105 3.80 -10.30 6.74
CA ILE A 105 3.17 -11.51 7.27
C ILE A 105 3.79 -12.72 6.59
N ALA A 106 4.28 -13.67 7.39
CA ALA A 106 4.69 -14.98 6.91
C ALA A 106 3.52 -15.96 7.04
N LEU A 107 3.20 -16.65 5.94
CA LEU A 107 2.25 -17.75 5.89
C LEU A 107 3.03 -19.04 5.69
N ASP A 108 2.94 -19.94 6.66
CA ASP A 108 3.44 -21.32 6.55
C ASP A 108 2.31 -22.26 6.96
N THR A 109 1.62 -22.82 5.98
CA THR A 109 0.42 -23.62 6.19
C THR A 109 0.41 -24.86 5.30
N VAL A 110 -0.30 -25.89 5.74
CA VAL A 110 -0.53 -27.11 4.93
C VAL A 110 -2.00 -27.17 4.56
N VAL A 111 -2.28 -27.08 3.27
CA VAL A 111 -3.63 -27.20 2.73
C VAL A 111 -3.88 -28.65 2.33
N THR A 112 -5.01 -29.19 2.78
CA THR A 112 -5.47 -30.52 2.37
C THR A 112 -6.56 -30.37 1.34
N GLN A 113 -6.26 -30.75 0.10
CA GLN A 113 -7.25 -30.78 -0.96
C GLN A 113 -7.95 -32.13 -0.97
N ARG A 114 -9.25 -32.11 -0.74
CA ARG A 114 -10.12 -33.29 -0.87
C ARG A 114 -10.64 -33.36 -2.30
N TYR A 115 -10.61 -34.56 -2.86
CA TYR A 115 -11.18 -34.83 -4.16
C TYR A 115 -12.34 -35.81 -4.00
N LEU A 116 -13.31 -35.74 -4.91
CA LEU A 116 -14.43 -36.68 -4.94
C LEU A 116 -13.97 -38.10 -5.34
N GLU A 117 -12.99 -38.19 -6.25
CA GLU A 117 -12.58 -39.43 -6.93
C GLU A 117 -11.23 -40.00 -6.46
N ARG A 118 -10.48 -39.29 -5.59
CA ARG A 118 -9.17 -39.72 -5.10
C ARG A 118 -8.92 -39.33 -3.64
N GLY A 119 -7.96 -40.00 -3.01
CA GLY A 119 -7.51 -39.68 -1.65
C GLY A 119 -7.06 -38.21 -1.51
N PRO A 120 -7.16 -37.62 -0.31
CA PRO A 120 -6.77 -36.23 -0.08
C PRO A 120 -5.28 -36.03 -0.35
N THR A 121 -4.92 -34.93 -1.02
CA THR A 121 -3.52 -34.52 -1.19
C THR A 121 -3.19 -33.35 -0.27
N GLN A 122 -2.01 -33.37 0.32
CA GLN A 122 -1.50 -32.26 1.11
C GLN A 122 -0.51 -31.45 0.28
N HIS A 123 -0.60 -30.13 0.37
CA HIS A 123 0.33 -29.19 -0.22
C HIS A 123 0.72 -28.15 0.84
N ARG A 124 2.01 -27.84 0.95
CA ARG A 124 2.50 -26.83 1.89
C ARG A 124 2.69 -25.51 1.16
N ILE A 125 2.04 -24.47 1.67
CA ILE A 125 2.17 -23.09 1.21
C ILE A 125 3.14 -22.39 2.14
N GLN A 126 4.21 -21.84 1.58
CA GLN A 126 5.17 -21.01 2.30
C GLN A 126 5.36 -19.70 1.56
N ASN A 127 4.73 -18.64 2.04
CA ASN A 127 4.78 -17.33 1.42
C ASN A 127 5.05 -16.23 2.45
N LYS A 128 5.63 -15.13 1.98
CA LYS A 128 5.82 -13.92 2.76
C LYS A 128 5.14 -12.78 2.02
N PHE A 129 4.32 -12.02 2.71
CA PHE A 129 3.54 -10.93 2.14
C PHE A 129 3.96 -9.63 2.78
N THR A 130 4.24 -8.63 1.97
CA THR A 130 4.55 -7.28 2.46
C THR A 130 3.45 -6.35 1.98
N PHE A 131 2.60 -5.92 2.90
CA PHE A 131 1.52 -5.00 2.61
C PHE A 131 1.93 -3.57 2.95
N ARG A 132 1.57 -2.65 2.09
CA ARG A 132 1.70 -1.21 2.32
C ARG A 132 0.36 -0.53 2.06
N ALA A 133 -0.08 0.23 3.05
CA ALA A 133 -1.26 1.06 2.98
C ALA A 133 -0.87 2.53 3.09
N TYR A 134 -1.53 3.37 2.32
CA TYR A 134 -1.35 4.81 2.33
C TYR A 134 -2.68 5.50 2.60
N ALA A 135 -2.66 6.51 3.47
CA ALA A 135 -3.83 7.33 3.73
C ALA A 135 -3.46 8.81 3.73
N ILE A 136 -4.39 9.65 3.25
CA ILE A 136 -4.20 11.09 3.13
C ILE A 136 -5.33 11.80 3.85
N SER A 137 -4.95 12.55 4.88
CA SER A 137 -5.87 13.44 5.60
C SER A 137 -5.81 14.83 4.98
N THR A 138 -6.99 15.42 4.73
CA THR A 138 -7.15 16.75 4.13
C THR A 138 -7.96 17.65 5.03
N SER A 139 -7.99 18.96 4.74
CA SER A 139 -8.79 19.93 5.48
C SER A 139 -10.31 19.65 5.41
N ALA A 140 -10.76 18.94 4.37
CA ALA A 140 -12.16 18.54 4.18
C ALA A 140 -12.54 17.27 4.94
N GLY A 141 -11.57 16.51 5.45
CA GLY A 141 -11.82 15.22 6.10
C GLY A 141 -10.62 14.29 6.05
N SER A 142 -10.63 13.32 6.95
CA SER A 142 -9.45 12.59 7.37
C SER A 142 -9.15 11.31 6.56
N ASP A 143 -10.13 10.83 5.79
CA ASP A 143 -10.06 9.56 5.02
C ASP A 143 -10.35 9.74 3.52
N HIS A 144 -9.93 10.85 2.92
CA HIS A 144 -10.32 11.15 1.54
C HIS A 144 -9.66 10.25 0.49
N PHE A 145 -8.48 9.70 0.80
CA PHE A 145 -7.76 8.82 -0.09
C PHE A 145 -7.12 7.68 0.69
N TYR A 146 -7.35 6.45 0.23
CA TYR A 146 -6.75 5.23 0.75
C TYR A 146 -6.20 4.40 -0.41
N TYR A 147 -5.07 3.74 -0.20
CA TYR A 147 -4.42 2.88 -1.19
C TYR A 147 -3.78 1.70 -0.47
N LEU A 148 -4.05 0.47 -0.92
CA LEU A 148 -3.50 -0.76 -0.38
C LEU A 148 -2.85 -1.57 -1.49
N THR A 149 -1.60 -1.95 -1.29
CA THR A 149 -0.83 -2.80 -2.22
C THR A 149 -0.11 -3.91 -1.47
N GLU A 150 0.12 -5.02 -2.15
CA GLU A 150 1.05 -6.05 -1.70
C GLU A 150 2.27 -6.07 -2.63
N ALA A 151 3.45 -6.18 -2.02
CA ALA A 151 4.72 -5.90 -2.67
C ALA A 151 5.06 -6.80 -3.86
N GLU A 152 4.36 -7.90 -4.12
CA GLU A 152 4.54 -8.77 -5.29
C GLU A 152 3.29 -8.83 -6.16
N GLN A 153 2.09 -8.80 -5.56
CA GLN A 153 0.80 -8.85 -6.24
C GLN A 153 0.39 -7.52 -6.87
N GLY A 154 0.82 -6.40 -6.30
CA GLY A 154 0.46 -5.05 -6.69
C GLY A 154 -0.80 -4.52 -6.02
N LEU A 155 -1.46 -3.55 -6.66
CA LEU A 155 -2.61 -2.82 -6.13
C LEU A 155 -3.79 -3.77 -5.83
N LEU A 156 -4.23 -3.76 -4.57
CA LEU A 156 -5.35 -4.58 -4.10
C LEU A 156 -6.63 -3.76 -3.95
N GLU A 157 -6.53 -2.56 -3.38
CA GLU A 157 -7.68 -1.69 -3.13
C GLU A 157 -7.27 -0.22 -3.15
N TYR A 158 -8.17 0.66 -3.58
CA TYR A 158 -8.08 2.09 -3.27
C TYR A 158 -9.45 2.71 -3.00
N ARG A 159 -9.45 3.84 -2.30
CA ARG A 159 -10.63 4.67 -2.01
C ARG A 159 -10.39 6.12 -2.38
N ILE A 160 -11.39 6.75 -2.98
CA ILE A 160 -11.43 8.20 -3.19
C ILE A 160 -12.81 8.70 -2.73
N GLY A 161 -12.86 9.43 -1.63
CA GLY A 161 -14.12 9.80 -0.97
C GLY A 161 -14.95 8.56 -0.63
N ASN A 162 -16.16 8.46 -1.20
CA ASN A 162 -17.07 7.32 -0.97
C ASN A 162 -16.88 6.16 -1.96
N ARG A 163 -16.04 6.34 -2.98
CA ARG A 163 -15.78 5.33 -4.01
C ARG A 163 -14.69 4.40 -3.55
N LEU A 164 -15.00 3.11 -3.50
CA LEU A 164 -14.12 1.99 -3.17
C LEU A 164 -13.95 1.13 -4.42
N VAL A 165 -12.70 0.87 -4.77
CA VAL A 165 -12.36 0.00 -5.90
C VAL A 165 -11.41 -1.09 -5.42
N GLN A 166 -11.77 -2.33 -5.68
CA GLN A 166 -11.01 -3.52 -5.32
C GLN A 166 -10.60 -4.27 -6.59
N LEU A 167 -9.36 -4.76 -6.60
CA LEU A 167 -8.77 -5.45 -7.73
C LEU A 167 -8.48 -6.89 -7.33
N SER A 168 -8.86 -7.82 -8.20
CA SER A 168 -8.54 -9.23 -8.05
C SER A 168 -7.82 -9.73 -9.29
N TYR A 169 -6.63 -10.29 -9.09
CA TYR A 169 -5.82 -10.83 -10.15
C TYR A 169 -6.25 -12.27 -10.47
N PRO A 170 -6.18 -12.72 -11.73
CA PRO A 170 -6.53 -14.09 -12.12
C PRO A 170 -5.68 -15.15 -11.43
N GLU A 171 -4.41 -14.83 -11.20
CA GLU A 171 -3.43 -15.66 -10.50
C GLU A 171 -2.98 -14.92 -9.24
N PRO A 172 -3.77 -14.95 -8.16
CA PRO A 172 -3.34 -14.35 -6.90
C PRO A 172 -2.20 -15.19 -6.31
N LYS A 173 -1.24 -14.51 -5.69
CA LYS A 173 -0.18 -15.12 -4.89
C LYS A 173 -0.80 -16.09 -3.89
N GLU A 174 -0.29 -17.31 -3.88
CA GLU A 174 -0.93 -18.41 -3.16
C GLU A 174 -1.07 -18.11 -1.66
N GLY A 175 -2.27 -18.23 -1.12
CA GLY A 175 -2.58 -17.89 0.28
C GLY A 175 -2.88 -16.41 0.54
N LEU A 176 -2.83 -15.53 -0.48
CA LEU A 176 -3.22 -14.12 -0.33
C LEU A 176 -4.66 -13.97 0.15
N ASN A 177 -5.59 -14.73 -0.42
CA ASN A 177 -7.01 -14.67 -0.06
C ASN A 177 -7.28 -15.11 1.40
N ASP A 178 -6.40 -15.92 1.99
CA ASP A 178 -6.54 -16.39 3.38
C ASP A 178 -6.11 -15.32 4.40
N ILE A 179 -5.23 -14.40 3.99
CA ILE A 179 -4.66 -13.37 4.86
C ILE A 179 -5.25 -11.98 4.61
N LEU A 180 -5.65 -11.67 3.38
CA LEU A 180 -6.05 -10.33 2.97
C LEU A 180 -7.21 -9.76 3.82
N PRO A 181 -8.29 -10.51 4.11
CA PRO A 181 -9.38 -9.97 4.95
C PRO A 181 -8.91 -9.54 6.34
N LYS A 182 -8.00 -10.31 6.95
CA LYS A 182 -7.45 -9.98 8.28
C LYS A 182 -6.56 -8.74 8.24
N VAL A 183 -5.88 -8.54 7.13
CA VAL A 183 -5.00 -7.39 6.89
C VAL A 183 -5.81 -6.12 6.66
N GLU A 184 -6.88 -6.20 5.86
CA GLU A 184 -7.81 -5.08 5.63
C GLU A 184 -8.47 -4.61 6.92
N ASP A 185 -8.98 -5.53 7.74
CA ASP A 185 -9.57 -5.23 9.04
C ASP A 185 -8.56 -4.52 9.97
N ALA A 186 -7.32 -5.02 9.99
CA ALA A 186 -6.26 -4.46 10.83
C ALA A 186 -5.81 -3.07 10.35
N PHE A 187 -5.63 -2.86 9.04
CA PHE A 187 -5.34 -1.53 8.50
C PHE A 187 -6.47 -0.55 8.79
N SER A 188 -7.73 -0.97 8.66
CA SER A 188 -8.91 -0.16 8.99
C SER A 188 -8.91 0.27 10.47
N ALA A 189 -8.57 -0.66 11.37
CA ALA A 189 -8.45 -0.38 12.80
C ALA A 189 -7.29 0.58 13.11
N VAL A 190 -6.11 0.34 12.53
CA VAL A 190 -4.93 1.20 12.71
C VAL A 190 -5.20 2.60 12.18
N LEU A 191 -5.76 2.72 10.96
CA LEU A 191 -6.14 4.00 10.38
C LEU A 191 -7.13 4.74 11.26
N SER A 192 -8.18 4.08 11.72
CA SER A 192 -9.16 4.69 12.62
C SER A 192 -8.55 5.22 13.92
N ALA A 193 -7.48 4.60 14.42
CA ALA A 193 -6.78 5.03 15.63
C ALA A 193 -5.82 6.21 15.38
N VAL A 194 -5.12 6.23 14.25
CA VAL A 194 -4.10 7.26 13.97
C VAL A 194 -4.67 8.50 13.29
N VAL A 195 -5.82 8.38 12.62
CA VAL A 195 -6.46 9.46 11.89
C VAL A 195 -7.40 10.30 12.77
N LYS A 196 -7.92 9.74 13.88
CA LYS A 196 -8.74 10.47 14.86
C LYS A 196 -7.93 11.38 15.81
N ASN A 197 -6.59 11.36 15.75
CA ASN A 197 -5.66 12.08 16.64
C ASN A 197 -4.77 13.11 15.91
#